data_AF-A0A0M3JEN6-F1
#
_entry.id   AF-A0A0M3JEN6-F1
#
_cell.length_a   1.000
_cell.length_b   1.000
_cell.length_c   1.000
_cell.angle_alpha   90.00
_cell.angle_beta   90.00
_cell.angle_gamma   90.00
#
_symmetry.space_group_name_H-M   'P 1'
#
loop_
_entity.id
_entity.type
_entity.pdbx_description
1 polymer ?
#
loop_
_entity_poly.entity_id
_entity_poly.type
_entity_poly.pdbx_seq_one_letter_code
_entity_poly.pdbx_strand_id
1 'polypeptide(L)'
;MNYGGRGVLEFLKGGGWHWANITCTVLNGDVNRLAFSPNGANKESFKIGANFRHGEFERYTYELTADTFVACYGRGATPLSGVWLASGALANCDPVSLARLGYVYGHGCMHEMGMTLTNTFNYYKGKALKSEL
;
A
#
# COMPACT_ATOMS: atom_id res chain seq x y z
N MET A 1 8.48 -17.98 2.89
CA MET A 1 8.17 -16.92 3.87
C MET A 1 7.51 -15.74 3.14
N ASN A 2 6.21 -15.53 3.39
CA ASN A 2 5.35 -14.54 2.74
C ASN A 2 5.61 -13.14 3.33
N TYR A 3 6.37 -12.30 2.62
CA TYR A 3 6.68 -10.92 3.04
C TYR A 3 5.81 -9.85 2.38
N GLY A 4 4.96 -10.19 1.40
CA GLY A 4 4.05 -9.25 0.75
C GLY A 4 3.07 -8.57 1.72
N GLY A 5 2.71 -9.25 2.81
CA GLY A 5 1.85 -8.69 3.86
C GLY A 5 2.56 -7.80 4.89
N ARG A 6 3.91 -7.83 5.01
CA ARG A 6 4.65 -7.01 6.01
C ARG A 6 4.99 -5.62 5.50
N GLY A 7 5.38 -5.47 4.23
CA GLY A 7 5.78 -4.18 3.67
C GLY A 7 4.63 -3.16 3.57
N VAL A 8 3.40 -3.62 3.41
CA VAL A 8 2.19 -2.79 3.42
C VAL A 8 1.70 -2.49 4.84
N LEU A 9 2.25 -3.17 5.84
CA LEU A 9 1.84 -3.11 7.25
C LEU A 9 2.62 -2.09 8.05
N GLU A 10 3.91 -1.94 7.76
CA GLU A 10 4.72 -0.82 8.27
C GLU A 10 4.18 0.53 7.79
N PHE A 11 3.47 0.51 6.65
CA PHE A 11 2.75 1.64 6.07
C PHE A 11 1.70 2.21 7.03
N LEU A 12 1.11 1.37 7.88
CA LEU A 12 -0.01 1.74 8.74
C LEU A 12 0.40 1.85 10.23
N LYS A 13 1.55 1.29 10.62
CA LYS A 13 1.96 1.27 12.03
C LYS A 13 2.38 2.64 12.57
N GLY A 14 3.10 3.42 11.75
CA GLY A 14 3.24 4.85 12.01
C GLY A 14 1.98 5.51 11.50
N GLY A 15 1.18 6.14 12.37
CA GLY A 15 0.05 6.98 11.97
C GLY A 15 0.55 8.18 11.16
N GLY A 16 0.95 7.92 9.92
CA GLY A 16 1.55 8.86 9.02
C GLY A 16 0.49 9.65 8.28
N TRP A 17 0.88 10.80 7.77
CA TRP A 17 0.07 11.46 6.76
C TRP A 17 0.29 10.72 5.45
N HIS A 18 -0.74 10.00 5.01
CA HIS A 18 -0.74 9.33 3.73
C HIS A 18 -1.49 10.17 2.71
N TRP A 19 -0.87 10.40 1.56
CA TRP A 19 -1.48 11.04 0.40
C TRP A 19 -2.19 10.02 -0.49
N ALA A 20 -2.62 8.91 0.11
CA ALA A 20 -3.31 7.83 -0.57
C ALA A 20 -4.39 7.26 0.34
N ASN A 21 -5.53 6.94 -0.25
CA ASN A 21 -6.62 6.23 0.38
C ASN A 21 -6.35 4.73 0.29
N ILE A 22 -6.22 4.08 1.43
CA ILE A 22 -5.86 2.65 1.53
C ILE A 22 -7.02 1.89 2.16
N THR A 23 -7.56 0.92 1.44
CA THR A 23 -8.54 -0.04 1.96
C THR A 23 -7.86 -1.38 2.19
N CYS A 24 -8.03 -1.95 3.37
CA CYS A 24 -7.46 -3.26 3.72
C CYS A 24 -8.56 -4.23 4.17
N THR A 25 -8.38 -5.49 3.80
CA THR A 25 -9.20 -6.62 4.21
C THR A 25 -8.38 -7.55 5.10
N VAL A 26 -8.92 -7.93 6.25
CA VAL A 26 -8.30 -8.91 7.14
C VAL A 26 -8.56 -10.30 6.61
N LEU A 27 -7.51 -11.00 6.17
CA LEU A 27 -7.59 -12.37 5.64
C LEU A 27 -7.46 -13.40 6.77
N ASN A 28 -6.68 -13.08 7.79
CA ASN A 28 -6.49 -13.93 8.97
C ASN A 28 -5.99 -13.08 10.14
N GLY A 29 -6.28 -13.50 11.38
CA GLY A 29 -5.92 -12.75 12.59
C GLY A 29 -6.83 -11.56 12.89
N ASP A 30 -6.35 -10.64 13.72
CA ASP A 30 -7.10 -9.47 14.19
C ASP A 30 -6.27 -8.19 14.07
N VAL A 31 -6.92 -7.11 13.64
CA VAL A 31 -6.33 -5.77 13.51
C VAL A 31 -7.04 -4.81 14.42
N ASN A 32 -6.31 -4.16 15.33
CA ASN A 32 -6.84 -3.09 16.14
C ASN A 32 -6.40 -1.74 15.57
N ARG A 33 -7.34 -0.82 15.41
CA ARG A 33 -7.12 0.56 15.00
C ARG A 33 -7.34 1.49 16.19
N LEU A 34 -6.40 2.39 16.42
CA LEU A 34 -6.49 3.45 17.41
C LEU A 34 -6.58 4.79 16.68
N ALA A 35 -7.71 5.47 16.83
CA ALA A 35 -7.88 6.82 16.30
C ALA A 35 -7.16 7.84 17.18
N PHE A 36 -6.33 8.70 16.56
CA PHE A 36 -5.72 9.80 17.27
C PHE A 36 -6.73 10.96 17.41
N SER A 37 -7.48 10.96 18.51
CA SER A 37 -8.44 12.01 18.87
C SER A 37 -8.02 12.68 20.18
N PRO A 38 -8.10 14.03 20.30
CA PRO A 38 -7.76 14.74 21.53
C PRO A 38 -8.65 14.37 22.75
N ASN A 39 -9.82 13.77 22.53
CA ASN A 39 -10.82 13.49 23.58
C ASN A 39 -10.99 12.00 23.93
N GLY A 40 -10.00 11.16 23.64
CA GLY A 40 -10.04 9.73 23.95
C GLY A 40 -9.90 8.88 22.70
N ALA A 41 -8.97 7.94 22.75
CA ALA A 41 -8.69 7.02 21.65
C ALA A 41 -9.82 5.99 21.54
N ASN A 42 -10.66 6.11 20.51
CA ASN A 42 -11.56 5.04 20.12
C ASN A 42 -10.72 3.90 19.55
N LYS A 43 -10.72 2.76 20.26
CA LYS A 43 -10.13 1.51 19.80
C LYS A 43 -11.18 0.72 19.04
N GLU A 44 -10.89 0.43 17.79
CA GLU A 44 -11.72 -0.40 16.93
C GLU A 44 -10.97 -1.68 16.61
N SER A 45 -11.67 -2.82 16.57
CA SER A 45 -11.09 -4.12 16.26
C SER A 45 -11.75 -4.72 15.02
N PHE A 46 -10.94 -5.09 14.05
CA PHE A 46 -11.33 -5.71 12.78
C PHE A 46 -10.91 -7.18 12.80
N LYS A 47 -11.90 -8.07 12.67
CA LYS A 47 -11.71 -9.52 12.59
C LYS A 47 -11.60 -9.98 11.14
N ILE A 48 -11.31 -11.26 10.95
CA ILE A 48 -11.29 -11.92 9.64
C ILE A 48 -12.53 -11.59 8.81
N GLY A 49 -12.31 -11.22 7.54
CA GLY A 49 -13.35 -10.80 6.60
C GLY A 49 -13.79 -9.35 6.74
N ALA A 50 -13.38 -8.65 7.80
CA ALA A 50 -13.66 -7.23 7.96
C ALA A 50 -12.77 -6.40 7.04
N ASN A 51 -13.36 -5.31 6.54
CA ASN A 51 -12.67 -4.30 5.75
C ASN A 51 -12.52 -3.03 6.58
N PHE A 52 -11.34 -2.42 6.52
CA PHE A 52 -11.10 -1.10 7.10
C PHE A 52 -10.49 -0.18 6.06
N ARG A 53 -10.82 1.11 6.17
CA ARG A 53 -10.29 2.16 5.29
C ARG A 53 -9.42 3.12 6.09
N HIS A 54 -8.32 3.51 5.49
CA HIS A 54 -7.47 4.60 5.89
C HIS A 54 -7.60 5.71 4.85
N GLY A 55 -8.27 6.79 5.18
CA GLY A 55 -8.43 7.94 4.30
C GLY A 55 -7.15 8.74 4.13
N GLU A 56 -7.15 9.64 3.16
CA GLU A 56 -6.05 10.57 2.93
C GLU A 56 -5.91 11.51 4.14
N PHE A 57 -4.67 11.70 4.61
CA PHE A 57 -4.32 12.53 5.77
C PHE A 57 -4.97 12.12 7.11
N GLU A 58 -5.58 10.95 7.19
CA GLU A 58 -6.11 10.44 8.46
C GLU A 58 -4.98 9.85 9.31
N ARG A 59 -5.07 10.02 10.64
CA ARG A 59 -4.04 9.51 11.57
C ARG A 59 -4.58 8.39 12.42
N TYR A 60 -4.21 7.17 12.03
CA TYR A 60 -4.57 5.95 12.75
C TYR A 60 -3.31 5.15 13.09
N THR A 61 -3.25 4.61 14.30
CA THR A 61 -2.24 3.61 14.66
C THR A 61 -2.89 2.23 14.56
N TYR A 62 -2.25 1.31 13.84
CA TYR A 62 -2.74 -0.06 13.71
C TYR A 62 -1.85 -1.04 14.49
N GLU A 63 -2.46 -1.79 15.40
CA GLU A 63 -1.84 -2.90 16.11
C GLU A 63 -2.34 -4.20 15.50
N LEU A 64 -1.43 -5.11 15.15
CA LEU A 64 -1.76 -6.41 14.57
C LEU A 64 -1.37 -7.52 15.54
N THR A 65 -2.23 -8.51 15.70
CA THR A 65 -1.93 -9.70 16.49
C THR A 65 -0.97 -10.64 15.73
N ALA A 66 -0.38 -11.61 16.43
CA ALA A 66 0.47 -12.62 15.81
C ALA A 66 -0.30 -13.37 14.70
N ASP A 67 0.40 -13.72 13.61
CA ASP A 67 -0.16 -14.43 12.45
C ASP A 67 -1.31 -13.71 11.71
N THR A 68 -1.33 -12.37 11.79
CA THR A 68 -2.30 -11.56 11.05
C THR A 68 -1.86 -11.33 9.61
N PHE A 69 -2.76 -11.58 8.67
CA PHE A 69 -2.57 -11.33 7.24
C PHE A 69 -3.65 -10.36 6.75
N VAL A 70 -3.22 -9.31 6.05
CA VAL A 70 -4.12 -8.35 5.43
C VAL A 70 -3.76 -8.19 3.96
N ALA A 71 -4.79 -7.99 3.14
CA ALA A 71 -4.62 -7.54 1.76
C ALA A 71 -5.06 -6.08 1.70
N CYS A 72 -4.19 -5.20 1.21
CA CYS A 72 -4.54 -3.79 1.05
C CYS A 72 -4.46 -3.34 -0.39
N TYR A 73 -5.34 -2.40 -0.70
CA TYR A 73 -5.45 -1.73 -1.96
C TYR A 73 -5.45 -0.22 -1.72
N GLY A 74 -4.46 0.47 -2.30
CA GLY A 74 -4.30 1.92 -2.18
C GLY A 74 -4.55 2.64 -3.50
N ARG A 75 -5.22 3.79 -3.44
CA ARG A 75 -5.32 4.76 -4.56
C ARG A 75 -4.82 6.12 -4.10
N GLY A 76 -4.03 6.78 -4.94
CA GLY A 76 -3.51 8.13 -4.67
C GLY A 76 -2.01 8.22 -4.94
N ALA A 77 -1.33 9.15 -4.27
CA ALA A 77 0.11 9.34 -4.38
C ALA A 77 0.87 8.31 -3.51
N THR A 78 0.78 7.03 -3.91
CA THR A 78 1.49 5.91 -3.29
C THR A 78 3.01 6.14 -3.15
N PRO A 79 3.74 6.72 -4.12
CA PRO A 79 5.18 6.96 -3.94
C PRO A 79 5.49 7.93 -2.80
N LEU A 80 4.70 9.00 -2.63
CA LEU A 80 4.87 9.94 -1.51
C LEU A 80 4.59 9.26 -0.17
N SER A 81 3.58 8.40 -0.16
CA SER A 81 3.22 7.63 1.03
C SER A 81 4.34 6.62 1.40
N GLY A 82 5.10 6.13 0.41
CA GLY A 82 6.24 5.23 0.59
C GLY A 82 7.43 5.83 1.37
N VAL A 83 7.49 7.16 1.52
CA VAL A 83 8.49 7.82 2.38
C VAL A 83 8.35 7.36 3.84
N TRP A 84 7.12 7.12 4.30
CA TRP A 84 6.88 6.58 5.64
C TRP A 84 7.34 5.13 5.78
N LEU A 85 7.30 4.33 4.71
CA LEU A 85 7.90 3.00 4.76
C LEU A 85 9.41 3.05 4.92
N ALA A 86 10.05 3.95 4.16
CA ALA A 86 11.49 4.10 4.18
C ALA A 86 11.99 4.51 5.57
N SER A 87 11.27 5.39 6.29
CA SER A 87 11.66 5.80 7.64
C SER A 87 11.62 4.66 8.66
N GLY A 88 10.65 3.74 8.56
CA GLY A 88 10.59 2.55 9.41
C GLY A 88 11.76 1.60 9.17
N ALA A 89 12.10 1.33 7.91
CA ALA A 89 13.24 0.49 7.54
C ALA A 89 14.59 1.14 7.94
N LEU A 90 14.71 2.46 7.79
CA LEU A 90 15.87 3.23 8.24
C LEU A 90 16.02 3.22 9.76
N ALA A 91 14.92 3.35 10.52
CA ALA A 91 14.94 3.29 11.98
C ALA A 91 15.35 1.91 12.51
N ASN A 92 15.00 0.84 11.79
CA ASN A 92 15.41 -0.53 12.10
C ASN A 92 16.80 -0.89 11.55
N CYS A 93 17.51 0.04 10.89
CA CYS A 93 18.79 -0.20 10.24
C CYS A 93 18.81 -1.46 9.34
N ASP A 94 17.72 -1.73 8.62
CA ASP A 94 17.62 -2.88 7.71
C ASP A 94 17.67 -2.42 6.24
N PRO A 95 18.88 -2.26 5.67
CA PRO A 95 19.06 -1.81 4.29
C PRO A 95 18.57 -2.85 3.26
N VAL A 96 18.51 -4.14 3.63
CA VAL A 96 18.07 -5.20 2.72
C VAL A 96 16.56 -5.10 2.49
N SER A 97 15.80 -4.86 3.56
CA SER A 97 14.36 -4.62 3.46
C SER A 97 14.03 -3.36 2.65
N LEU A 98 14.81 -2.28 2.83
CA LEU A 98 14.68 -1.05 2.03
C LEU A 98 14.96 -1.29 0.53
N ALA A 99 16.07 -1.96 0.21
CA ALA A 99 16.42 -2.27 -1.17
C ALA A 99 15.37 -3.15 -1.85
N ARG A 100 14.84 -4.15 -1.13
CA ARG A 100 13.77 -5.01 -1.63
C ARG A 100 12.47 -4.24 -1.87
N LEU A 101 12.12 -3.31 -0.98
CA LEU A 101 10.97 -2.43 -1.17
C LEU A 101 11.12 -1.60 -2.46
N GLY A 102 12.29 -0.98 -2.65
CA GLY A 102 12.60 -0.23 -3.87
C GLY A 102 12.51 -1.10 -5.13
N TYR A 103 13.02 -2.33 -5.07
CA TYR A 103 12.96 -3.28 -6.19
C TYR A 103 11.52 -3.68 -6.55
N VAL A 104 10.72 -4.09 -5.57
CA VAL A 104 9.32 -4.50 -5.80
C VAL A 104 8.50 -3.32 -6.34
N TYR A 105 8.70 -2.13 -5.78
CA TYR A 105 8.03 -0.92 -6.23
C TYR A 105 8.43 -0.56 -7.67
N GLY A 106 9.73 -0.52 -7.96
CA GLY A 106 10.24 -0.21 -9.29
C GLY A 106 9.79 -1.22 -10.34
N HIS A 107 9.79 -2.52 -10.02
CA HIS A 107 9.28 -3.56 -10.90
C HIS A 107 7.80 -3.37 -11.20
N GLY A 108 6.98 -3.03 -10.21
CA GLY A 108 5.56 -2.71 -10.40
C GLY A 108 5.34 -1.53 -11.35
N CYS A 109 6.08 -0.44 -11.15
CA CYS A 109 6.02 0.72 -12.04
C CYS A 109 6.41 0.38 -13.48
N MET A 110 7.51 -0.35 -13.67
CA MET A 110 7.98 -0.77 -15.00
C MET A 110 6.96 -1.67 -15.71
N HIS A 111 6.28 -2.54 -14.97
CA HIS A 111 5.24 -3.41 -15.51
C HIS A 111 4.03 -2.62 -16.03
N GLU A 112 3.52 -1.67 -15.24
CA GLU A 112 2.44 -0.76 -15.64
C GLU A 112 2.82 0.11 -16.85
N MET A 113 4.06 0.64 -16.86
CA MET A 113 4.59 1.41 -17.99
C MET A 113 4.68 0.55 -19.26
N GLY A 114 5.16 -0.69 -19.15
CA GLY A 114 5.29 -1.62 -20.28
C GLY A 114 3.93 -2.00 -20.88
N MET A 115 2.92 -2.25 -20.04
CA MET A 115 1.55 -2.49 -20.52
C MET A 115 0.97 -1.27 -21.22
N THR A 116 1.18 -0.07 -20.65
CA THR A 116 0.72 1.19 -21.26
C THR A 116 1.37 1.42 -22.61
N LEU A 117 2.70 1.28 -22.71
CA LEU A 117 3.45 1.39 -23.97
C LEU A 117 2.96 0.41 -25.03
N THR A 118 2.74 -0.86 -24.65
CA THR A 118 2.24 -1.89 -25.57
C THR A 118 0.84 -1.56 -26.08
N ASN A 119 -0.04 -1.10 -25.19
CA ASN A 119 -1.39 -0.69 -25.55
C ASN A 119 -1.41 0.55 -26.45
N THR A 120 -0.57 1.55 -26.16
CA THR A 120 -0.41 2.74 -27.01
C THR A 120 0.16 2.37 -28.38
N PHE A 121 1.19 1.51 -28.43
CA PHE A 121 1.76 1.04 -29.69
C PHE A 121 0.73 0.29 -30.53
N ASN A 122 -0.03 -0.62 -29.93
CA ASN A 122 -1.10 -1.34 -30.60
C ASN A 122 -2.25 -0.41 -31.04
N TYR A 123 -2.57 0.61 -30.24
CA TYR A 123 -3.56 1.63 -30.61
C TYR A 123 -3.14 2.44 -31.84
N TYR A 124 -1.90 2.93 -31.86
CA TYR A 124 -1.37 3.66 -33.02
C TYR A 124 -1.22 2.77 -34.25
N LYS A 125 -0.73 1.54 -34.08
CA LYS A 125 -0.65 0.54 -35.15
C LYS A 125 -2.02 0.24 -35.74
N GLY A 126 -3.03 0.01 -34.89
CA GLY A 126 -4.41 -0.25 -35.31
C GLY A 126 -5.10 0.96 -35.95
N LYS A 127 -4.73 2.18 -35.56
CA LYS A 127 -5.26 3.42 -36.16
C LYS A 127 -4.60 3.71 -37.52
N ALA A 128 -3.30 3.46 -37.66
CA ALA A 128 -2.60 3.55 -38.94
C ALA A 128 -3.17 2.54 -39.96
N LEU A 129 -3.37 1.29 -39.54
CA LEU A 129 -3.97 0.23 -40.37
C LEU A 129 -5.43 0.50 -40.77
N LYS A 130 -6.18 1.31 -40.00
CA LYS A 130 -7.55 1.72 -40.35
C LYS A 130 -7.62 2.95 -41.24
N SER A 131 -6.52 3.70 -41.39
CA SER A 131 -6.47 4.90 -42.24
C SER A 131 -6.06 4.59 -43.67
N GLU A 132 -5.69 3.34 -43.98
CA GLU A 132 -5.31 2.86 -45.31
C GLU A 132 -6.44 2.07 -46.01
N LEU A 133 -7.67 2.10 -45.48
CA LEU A 133 -8.88 1.56 -46.12
C LEU A 133 -9.85 2.70 -46.48
#